data_AF-A0A1I6M4X0-F1
#
_entry.id   AF-A0A1I6M4X0-F1
#
_cell.length_a   1.000
_cell.length_b   1.000
_cell.length_c   1.000
_cell.angle_alpha   90.00
_cell.angle_beta   90.00
_cell.angle_gamma   90.00
#
_symmetry.space_group_name_H-M   'P 1'
#
loop_
_entity.id
_entity.type
_entity.pdbx_description
1 polymer ?
#
loop_
_entity_poly.entity_id
_entity_poly.type
_entity_poly.pdbx_seq_one_letter_code
_entity_poly.pdbx_strand_id
1 'polypeptide(L)'
;MRKPSVKCALLAAMVAKHKWGTPIDEESLLSVAAIESTDYPKASQMFDELRTEHYVTNRGNRGIELNNSEFGLLADVLYSECGWEPFHIKSRLKHYEGWDQHDWA
;
A
#
# COMPACT_ATOMS: atom_id res chain seq x y z
N MET A 1 14.06 13.65 -3.15
CA MET A 1 13.27 12.60 -2.47
C MET A 1 14.20 11.48 -2.06
N ARG A 2 14.14 11.00 -0.81
CA ARG A 2 14.82 9.76 -0.42
C ARG A 2 14.18 8.58 -1.16
N LYS A 3 14.97 7.55 -1.48
CA LYS A 3 14.43 6.30 -2.06
C LYS A 3 13.39 5.74 -1.07
N PRO A 4 12.15 5.47 -1.49
CA PRO A 4 11.14 4.90 -0.61
C PRO A 4 11.60 3.53 -0.11
N SER A 5 11.18 3.14 1.09
CA SER A 5 11.36 1.76 1.55
C SER A 5 10.63 0.79 0.61
N VAL A 6 11.02 -0.48 0.64
CA VAL A 6 10.35 -1.52 -0.16
C VAL A 6 8.85 -1.59 0.18
N LYS A 7 8.48 -1.56 1.47
CA LYS A 7 7.09 -1.45 1.93
C LYS A 7 6.35 -0.30 1.24
N CYS A 8 6.94 0.89 1.27
CA CYS A 8 6.33 2.09 0.70
C CYS A 8 6.24 2.04 -0.82
N ALA A 9 7.20 1.43 -1.51
CA ALA A 9 7.15 1.24 -2.96
C ALA A 9 6.04 0.26 -3.37
N LEU A 10 5.85 -0.83 -2.61
CA LEU A 10 4.76 -1.79 -2.83
C LEU A 10 3.39 -1.14 -2.56
N LEU A 11 3.22 -0.45 -1.42
CA LEU A 11 1.98 0.26 -1.11
C LEU A 11 1.66 1.35 -2.13
N ALA A 12 2.67 2.11 -2.58
CA ALA A 12 2.50 3.10 -3.64
C ALA A 12 1.98 2.45 -4.93
N ALA A 13 2.51 1.29 -5.31
CA ALA A 13 2.06 0.56 -6.48
C ALA A 13 0.61 0.05 -6.34
N MET A 14 0.26 -0.51 -5.18
CA MET A 14 -1.12 -0.95 -4.89
C MET A 14 -2.12 0.22 -4.97
N VAL A 15 -1.78 1.34 -4.35
CA VAL A 15 -2.57 2.59 -4.35
C VAL A 15 -2.70 3.18 -5.77
N ALA A 16 -1.65 3.13 -6.57
CA ALA A 16 -1.62 3.73 -7.91
C ALA A 16 -2.29 2.86 -8.99
N LYS A 17 -2.18 1.53 -8.89
CA LYS A 17 -2.56 0.61 -9.97
C LYS A 17 -3.83 -0.19 -9.68
N HIS A 18 -4.22 -0.37 -8.42
CA HIS A 18 -5.08 -1.50 -8.03
C HIS A 18 -6.52 -1.21 -7.61
N LYS A 19 -7.11 -0.11 -8.09
CA LYS A 19 -8.57 0.19 -8.09
C LYS A 19 -9.38 -0.43 -6.92
N TRP A 20 -8.88 -0.32 -5.69
CA TRP A 20 -9.59 -0.54 -4.42
C TRP A 20 -10.40 -1.85 -4.27
N GLY A 21 -10.06 -2.93 -4.97
CA GLY A 21 -10.87 -4.16 -4.86
C GLY A 21 -10.51 -5.35 -5.75
N THR A 22 -9.49 -5.22 -6.60
CA THR A 22 -8.94 -6.39 -7.30
C THR A 22 -7.74 -6.91 -6.51
N PRO A 23 -7.55 -8.23 -6.35
CA PRO A 23 -6.31 -8.80 -5.81
C PRO A 23 -5.14 -8.67 -6.79
N ILE A 24 -3.93 -8.35 -6.30
CA ILE A 24 -2.68 -8.42 -7.05
C ILE A 24 -1.78 -9.51 -6.49
N ASP A 25 -1.28 -10.39 -7.36
CA ASP A 25 -0.27 -11.39 -6.99
C ASP A 25 1.12 -10.76 -6.82
N GLU A 26 2.03 -11.54 -6.24
CA GLU A 26 3.39 -11.09 -5.91
C GLU A 26 4.17 -10.64 -7.14
N GLU A 27 4.21 -11.49 -8.17
CA GLU A 27 4.99 -11.23 -9.39
C GLU A 27 4.50 -9.95 -10.08
N SER A 28 3.17 -9.83 -10.23
CA SER A 28 2.53 -8.64 -10.77
C SER A 28 2.88 -7.41 -9.95
N LEU A 29 2.82 -7.46 -8.61
CA LEU A 29 3.12 -6.31 -7.76
C LEU A 29 4.60 -5.91 -7.84
N LEU A 30 5.53 -6.86 -7.76
CA LEU A 30 6.97 -6.60 -7.84
C LEU A 30 7.35 -6.00 -9.20
N SER A 31 6.69 -6.42 -10.28
CA SER A 31 6.97 -5.93 -11.64
C SER A 31 6.59 -4.46 -11.87
N VAL A 32 5.63 -3.94 -11.10
CA VAL A 32 5.13 -2.55 -11.24
C VAL A 32 5.58 -1.62 -10.12
N ALA A 33 6.16 -2.17 -9.06
CA ALA A 33 6.70 -1.41 -7.95
C ALA A 33 8.00 -0.71 -8.34
N ALA A 34 8.21 0.50 -7.82
CA ALA A 34 9.42 1.27 -8.03
C ALA A 34 10.57 0.76 -7.14
N ILE A 35 10.98 -0.49 -7.34
CA ILE A 35 12.07 -1.17 -6.64
C ILE A 35 13.15 -1.63 -7.62
N GLU A 36 14.39 -1.74 -7.15
CA GLU A 36 15.50 -2.28 -7.95
C GLU A 36 15.45 -3.80 -7.95
N SER A 37 16.01 -4.45 -8.98
CA SER A 37 16.08 -5.92 -9.05
C SER A 37 16.82 -6.54 -7.87
N THR A 38 17.80 -5.83 -7.32
CA THR A 38 18.55 -6.24 -6.11
C THR A 38 17.69 -6.27 -4.85
N ASP A 39 16.56 -5.56 -4.83
CA ASP A 39 15.63 -5.51 -3.70
C ASP A 39 14.55 -6.62 -3.79
N TYR A 40 14.51 -7.44 -4.84
CA TYR A 40 13.46 -8.44 -5.05
C TYR A 40 13.31 -9.45 -3.90
N PRO A 41 14.39 -10.04 -3.34
CA PRO A 41 14.25 -10.93 -2.19
C PRO A 41 13.61 -10.26 -0.99
N LYS A 42 13.94 -8.99 -0.74
CA LYS A 42 13.35 -8.18 0.34
C LYS A 42 11.90 -7.81 0.02
N ALA A 43 11.56 -7.59 -1.24
CA ALA A 43 10.22 -7.27 -1.67
C ALA A 43 9.28 -8.47 -1.61
N SER A 44 9.79 -9.67 -1.90
CA SER A 44 9.09 -10.94 -1.68
C SER A 44 8.76 -11.14 -0.19
N GLN A 45 9.74 -10.97 0.71
CA GLN A 45 9.49 -11.01 2.15
C GLN A 45 8.46 -9.96 2.58
N MET A 46 8.59 -8.73 2.10
CA MET A 46 7.66 -7.65 2.43
C MET A 46 6.25 -7.92 1.90
N PHE A 47 6.12 -8.59 0.75
CA PHE A 47 4.82 -9.02 0.25
C PHE A 47 4.14 -9.99 1.22
N ASP A 48 4.89 -10.95 1.77
CA ASP A 48 4.39 -11.87 2.80
C ASP A 48 4.01 -11.15 4.10
N GLU A 49 4.81 -10.18 4.53
CA GLU A 49 4.50 -9.33 5.68
C GLU A 49 3.21 -8.53 5.45
N LEU A 50 3.03 -7.94 4.26
CA LEU A 50 1.81 -7.21 3.91
C LEU A 50 0.56 -8.10 3.97
N ARG A 51 0.67 -9.43 3.84
CA ARG A 51 -0.50 -10.34 3.96
C ARG A 51 -1.08 -10.40 5.36
N THR A 52 -0.35 -9.93 6.37
CA THR A 52 -0.78 -9.94 7.77
C THR A 52 -1.27 -8.58 8.26
N GLU A 53 -1.11 -7.53 7.44
CA GLU A 53 -1.50 -6.16 7.78
C GLU A 53 -3.01 -5.95 7.69
N HIS A 54 -3.58 -5.22 8.65
CA HIS A 54 -5.04 -4.98 8.73
C HIS A 54 -5.61 -4.23 7.52
N TYR A 55 -4.82 -3.31 6.96
CA TYR A 55 -5.19 -2.55 5.77
C TYR A 55 -5.03 -3.35 4.45
N VAL A 56 -4.71 -4.64 4.54
CA VAL A 56 -4.61 -5.58 3.42
C VAL A 56 -5.54 -6.77 3.64
N THR A 57 -6.29 -7.15 2.61
CA THR A 57 -7.02 -8.42 2.59
C THR A 57 -6.19 -9.46 1.85
N ASN A 58 -5.79 -10.51 2.56
CA ASN A 58 -5.15 -11.68 1.97
C ASN A 58 -6.18 -12.54 1.22
N ARG A 59 -5.96 -12.77 -0.08
CA ARG A 59 -6.86 -13.54 -0.95
C ARG A 59 -6.27 -14.89 -1.38
N GLY A 60 -5.31 -15.41 -0.62
CA GLY A 60 -4.60 -16.66 -0.90
C GLY A 60 -3.85 -16.59 -2.23
N ASN A 61 -4.01 -17.61 -3.07
CA ASN A 61 -3.30 -17.68 -4.36
C ASN A 61 -3.66 -16.56 -5.35
N ARG A 62 -4.72 -15.78 -5.09
CA ARG A 62 -5.06 -14.59 -5.88
C ARG A 62 -4.23 -13.35 -5.50
N GLY A 63 -3.42 -13.43 -4.44
CA GLY A 63 -2.58 -12.33 -3.96
C GLY A 63 -3.22 -11.53 -2.84
N ILE A 64 -2.99 -10.21 -2.85
CA ILE A 64 -3.44 -9.26 -1.82
C ILE A 64 -4.22 -8.10 -2.44
N GLU A 65 -5.16 -7.53 -1.69
CA GLU A 65 -5.88 -6.31 -2.07
C GLU A 65 -5.90 -5.32 -0.90
N LEU A 66 -6.11 -4.04 -1.16
CA LEU A 66 -6.29 -3.06 -0.09
C LEU A 66 -7.66 -3.25 0.58
N ASN A 67 -7.68 -3.19 1.92
CA ASN A 67 -8.90 -3.28 2.70
C ASN A 67 -9.52 -1.88 2.88
N ASN A 68 -10.58 -1.60 2.11
CA ASN A 68 -11.23 -0.29 2.11
C ASN A 68 -11.83 0.09 3.47
N SER A 69 -12.25 -0.89 4.26
CA SER A 69 -12.76 -0.67 5.62
C SER A 69 -11.69 -0.19 6.59
N GLU A 70 -10.41 -0.39 6.27
CA GLU A 70 -9.25 -0.08 7.11
C GLU A 70 -8.36 1.01 6.48
N PHE A 71 -8.93 1.85 5.61
CA PHE A 71 -8.19 2.94 4.97
C PHE A 71 -7.63 3.98 5.93
N GLY A 72 -8.18 4.11 7.14
CA GLY A 72 -7.58 4.94 8.19
C GLY A 72 -6.16 4.49 8.51
N LEU A 73 -5.96 3.19 8.78
CA LEU A 73 -4.64 2.63 9.06
C LEU A 73 -3.70 2.76 7.85
N LEU A 74 -4.21 2.53 6.63
CA LEU A 74 -3.41 2.74 5.42
C LEU A 74 -2.96 4.19 5.28
N ALA A 75 -3.85 5.14 5.54
CA ALA A 75 -3.58 6.57 5.53
C ALA A 75 -2.46 6.93 6.52
N ASP A 76 -2.51 6.40 7.73
CA ASP A 76 -1.50 6.62 8.77
C ASP A 76 -0.12 6.09 8.35
N VAL A 77 -0.07 4.88 7.77
CA VAL A 77 1.18 4.30 7.27
C VAL A 77 1.75 5.11 6.10
N LEU A 78 0.89 5.51 5.14
CA LEU A 78 1.33 6.32 4.01
C LEU A 78 1.89 7.67 4.47
N TYR A 79 1.28 8.29 5.48
CA TYR A 79 1.73 9.55 6.05
C TYR A 79 3.03 9.38 6.86
N SER A 80 2.98 8.59 7.93
CA SER A 80 4.04 8.53 8.94
C SER A 80 5.27 7.74 8.51
N GLU A 81 5.08 6.59 7.84
CA GLU A 81 6.19 5.73 7.41
C GLU A 81 6.68 6.07 6.01
N CYS A 82 5.74 6.36 5.09
CA CYS A 82 6.08 6.59 3.68
C CYS A 82 6.26 8.07 3.33
N GLY A 83 5.96 8.99 4.25
CA GLY A 83 6.18 10.42 4.07
C GLY A 83 5.33 11.01 2.95
N TRP A 84 4.14 10.45 2.70
CA TRP A 84 3.23 11.00 1.71
C TRP A 84 2.57 12.26 2.26
N GLU A 85 2.46 13.26 1.40
CA GLU A 85 1.73 14.48 1.72
C GLU A 85 0.24 14.19 1.91
N PRO A 86 -0.42 14.81 2.91
CA PRO A 86 -1.86 14.66 3.18
C PRO A 86 -2.74 14.77 1.93
N PHE A 87 -2.45 15.73 1.05
CA PHE A 87 -3.23 15.93 -0.17
C PHE A 87 -3.08 14.78 -1.18
N HIS A 88 -1.90 14.15 -1.27
CA HIS A 88 -1.68 12.98 -2.11
C HIS A 88 -2.47 11.78 -1.59
N ILE A 89 -2.46 11.56 -0.27
CA ILE A 89 -3.20 10.46 0.35
C ILE A 89 -4.71 10.65 0.13
N LYS A 90 -5.25 11.84 0.42
CA LYS A 90 -6.67 12.19 0.19
C LYS A 90 -7.09 12.04 -1.28
N SER A 91 -6.22 12.45 -2.21
CA SER A 91 -6.48 12.32 -3.65
C SER A 91 -6.55 10.86 -4.11
N ARG A 92 -5.78 9.96 -3.47
CA ARG A 92 -5.76 8.55 -3.81
C ARG A 92 -6.86 7.78 -3.09
N LEU A 93 -6.98 7.85 -1.76
CA LEU A 93 -7.99 7.10 -0.99
C LEU A 93 -9.39 7.77 -1.07
N LYS A 94 -9.96 7.87 -2.27
CA LYS A 94 -11.23 8.60 -2.52
C LYS A 94 -12.46 7.98 -1.86
N HIS A 95 -12.39 6.71 -1.49
CA HIS A 95 -13.48 5.97 -0.84
C HIS A 95 -13.34 5.90 0.67
N TYR A 96 -12.32 6.55 1.24
CA TYR A 96 -12.21 6.63 2.69
C TYR A 96 -13.24 7.64 3.21
N GLU A 97 -14.27 7.17 3.91
CA GLU A 97 -15.33 8.02 4.47
C GLU A 97 -14.92 8.68 5.80
N GLY A 98 -13.86 8.20 6.45
CA GLY A 98 -13.41 8.69 7.76
C GLY A 98 -12.63 10.00 7.73
N TRP A 99 -12.51 10.69 6.59
CA TRP A 99 -11.68 11.89 6.45
C TRP A 99 -12.03 13.02 7.41
N ASP A 100 -13.30 13.15 7.80
CA ASP A 100 -13.76 14.20 8.71
C ASP A 100 -13.26 14.02 10.15
N GLN A 101 -12.88 12.80 10.51
CA GLN A 101 -12.39 12.42 11.85
C GLN A 101 -10.91 12.02 11.85
N HIS A 102 -10.30 11.97 10.68
CA HIS A 102 -8.92 11.53 10.50
C HIS A 102 -7.96 12.70 10.68
N ASP A 103 -7.22 12.68 11.79
CA ASP A 103 -6.28 13.72 12.16
C ASP A 103 -4.83 13.23 12.09
N TRP A 104 -3.97 14.02 11.46
CA TRP A 104 -2.52 13.82 11.37
C TRP A 104 -1.74 14.92 12.10
N ALA A 105 -2.44 15.87 12.74
CA ALA A 105 -1.88 17.04 13.40
C ALA A 105 -1.12 16.72 14.70
#